data_AF-A0A8I3A747-F1
#
_entry.id   AF-A0A8I3A747-F1
#
_cell.length_a   1.000
_cell.length_b   1.000
_cell.length_c   1.000
_cell.angle_alpha   90.00
_cell.angle_beta   90.00
_cell.angle_gamma   90.00
#
_symmetry.space_group_name_H-M   'P 1'
#
loop_
_entity.id
_entity.type
_entity.pdbx_description
1 polymer ?
#
loop_
_entity_poly.entity_id
_entity_poly.type
_entity_poly.pdbx_seq_one_letter_code
_entity_poly.pdbx_strand_id
1 'polypeptide(L)'
;MVHEYRHLKQLMRTGRGHDPEGVKNMREGECVVKCPACPHPGINLLFCWDLMKPKEGWVPTHALLSCPYESLTIHSWIYTLFIAIDANFRLKRKTVSSNQADPGLNHGWAYFVEEGSYKKYLAQHASVLQEVSD
;
A
#
# COMPACT_ATOMS: atom_id res chain seq x y z
N MET A 1 -11.07 -24.65 0.09
CA MET A 1 -9.75 -25.26 -0.21
C MET A 1 -8.71 -24.31 -0.78
N VAL A 2 -8.84 -23.74 -2.00
CA VAL A 2 -7.76 -22.88 -2.55
C VAL A 2 -7.52 -21.60 -1.73
N HIS A 3 -8.58 -20.95 -1.23
CA HIS A 3 -8.42 -19.74 -0.41
C HIS A 3 -7.79 -20.05 0.97
N GLU A 4 -8.16 -21.17 1.62
CA GLU A 4 -7.62 -21.59 2.92
C GLU A 4 -6.13 -21.91 2.79
N TYR A 5 -5.77 -22.66 1.75
CA TYR A 5 -4.37 -22.95 1.46
C TYR A 5 -3.55 -21.67 1.26
N ARG A 6 -4.06 -20.71 0.47
CA ARG A 6 -3.38 -19.43 0.26
C ARG A 6 -3.22 -18.64 1.56
N HIS A 7 -4.24 -18.63 2.40
CA HIS A 7 -4.21 -17.99 3.71
C HIS A 7 -3.16 -18.62 4.63
N LEU A 8 -3.14 -19.95 4.77
CA LEU A 8 -2.12 -20.65 5.55
C LEU A 8 -0.70 -20.40 5.00
N LYS A 9 -0.52 -20.42 3.68
CA LYS A 9 0.78 -20.12 3.06
C LYS A 9 1.23 -18.68 3.33
N GLN A 10 0.31 -17.73 3.41
CA GLN A 10 0.65 -16.36 3.80
C GLN A 10 1.18 -16.32 5.24
N LEU A 11 0.47 -16.93 6.20
CA LEU A 11 0.89 -16.98 7.61
C LEU A 11 2.27 -17.63 7.78
N MET A 12 2.54 -18.71 7.05
CA MET A 12 3.86 -19.36 7.04
C MET A 12 4.95 -18.43 6.51
N ARG A 13 4.70 -17.76 5.38
CA ARG A 13 5.68 -16.85 4.75
C ARG A 13 6.03 -15.66 5.61
N THR A 14 5.08 -15.20 6.42
CA THR A 14 5.28 -14.07 7.34
C THR A 14 5.75 -14.52 8.72
N GLY A 15 6.15 -15.80 8.87
CA GLY A 15 6.71 -16.34 10.11
C GLY A 15 5.71 -16.50 11.25
N ARG A 16 4.41 -16.30 11.00
CA ARG A 16 3.38 -16.24 12.05
C ARG A 16 3.07 -17.60 12.67
N GLY A 17 3.49 -18.69 12.03
CA GLY A 17 3.47 -20.03 12.63
C GLY A 17 4.46 -20.24 13.78
N HIS A 18 5.42 -19.33 13.96
CA HIS A 18 6.40 -19.38 15.06
C HIS A 18 6.02 -18.51 16.26
N ASP A 19 4.93 -17.74 16.18
CA ASP A 19 4.46 -16.97 17.33
C ASP A 19 3.88 -17.93 18.38
N PRO A 20 4.38 -17.93 19.64
CA PRO A 20 3.89 -18.81 20.69
C PRO A 20 2.41 -18.56 21.05
N GLU A 21 1.88 -17.37 20.80
CA GLU A 21 0.46 -17.02 20.96
C GLU A 21 -0.34 -17.29 19.67
N GLY A 22 0.35 -17.67 18.60
CA GLY A 22 -0.20 -18.09 17.33
C GLY A 22 -0.92 -16.98 16.56
N VAL A 23 -1.92 -17.39 15.78
CA VAL A 23 -2.69 -16.50 14.89
C VAL A 23 -3.63 -15.56 15.68
N LYS A 24 -3.89 -15.84 16.96
CA LYS A 24 -4.77 -14.99 17.78
C LYS A 24 -4.13 -13.65 18.15
N ASN A 25 -2.79 -13.58 18.19
CA ASN A 25 -2.03 -12.38 18.53
C ASN A 25 -1.59 -11.56 17.30
N MET A 26 -2.20 -11.82 16.14
CA MET A 26 -1.90 -11.10 14.91
C MET A 26 -2.34 -9.64 15.02
N ARG A 27 -1.44 -8.71 14.64
CA ARG A 27 -1.77 -7.29 14.52
C ARG A 27 -2.12 -6.92 13.08
N GLU A 28 -2.75 -5.77 12.92
CA GLU A 28 -3.06 -5.23 11.61
C GLU A 28 -1.78 -5.04 10.79
N GLY A 29 -1.81 -5.49 9.54
CA GLY A 29 -0.70 -5.37 8.60
C GLY A 29 0.52 -6.28 8.84
N GLU A 30 0.50 -7.20 9.80
CA GLU A 30 1.69 -8.05 10.08
C GLU A 30 2.04 -9.06 8.98
N CYS A 31 1.09 -9.36 8.10
CA CYS A 31 1.31 -10.16 6.89
C CYS A 31 1.50 -9.30 5.63
N VAL A 32 1.71 -7.98 5.77
CA VAL A 32 2.03 -7.07 4.67
C VAL A 32 3.53 -7.12 4.39
N VAL A 33 3.87 -7.12 3.10
CA VAL A 33 5.24 -6.85 2.65
C VAL A 33 5.25 -5.45 2.07
N LYS A 34 6.27 -4.65 2.41
CA LYS A 34 6.46 -3.35 1.76
C LYS A 34 6.58 -3.56 0.26
N CYS A 35 5.73 -2.90 -0.51
CA CYS A 35 5.78 -2.99 -1.96
C CYS A 35 7.14 -2.48 -2.47
N PRO A 36 7.92 -3.28 -3.21
CA PRO A 36 9.24 -2.86 -3.69
C PRO A 36 9.16 -1.76 -4.75
N ALA A 37 8.01 -1.64 -5.43
CA ALA A 37 7.76 -0.59 -6.42
C ALA A 37 7.28 0.72 -5.79
N CYS A 38 6.79 0.71 -4.54
CA CYS A 38 6.41 1.94 -3.86
C CYS A 38 7.64 2.78 -3.55
N PRO A 39 7.54 4.12 -3.60
CA PRO A 39 8.63 5.02 -3.23
C PRO A 39 8.93 4.94 -1.71
N HIS A 40 10.16 4.60 -1.35
CA HIS A 40 10.67 4.54 0.02
C HIS A 40 11.95 5.39 0.14
N PRO A 41 11.86 6.60 0.71
CA PRO A 41 13.02 7.45 0.99
C PRO A 41 14.11 6.71 1.76
N GLY A 42 15.35 6.77 1.25
CA GLY A 42 16.52 6.10 1.82
C GLY A 42 16.63 4.60 1.54
N ILE A 43 15.66 3.97 0.85
CA ILE A 43 15.73 2.55 0.44
C ILE A 43 15.84 2.44 -1.07
N ASN A 44 14.80 2.88 -1.80
CA ASN A 44 14.76 2.89 -3.27
C ASN A 44 14.55 4.31 -3.84
N LEU A 45 14.50 5.31 -2.97
CA LEU A 45 14.63 6.74 -3.29
C LEU A 45 15.83 7.33 -2.55
N LEU A 46 16.50 8.32 -3.14
CA LEU A 46 17.55 9.08 -2.45
C LEU A 46 16.96 9.89 -1.29
N PHE A 47 17.73 10.14 -0.23
CA PHE A 47 17.24 10.92 0.94
C PHE A 47 16.83 12.35 0.56
N CYS A 48 17.54 12.97 -0.38
CA CYS A 48 17.31 14.33 -0.86
C CYS A 48 16.33 14.41 -2.05
N TRP A 49 15.54 13.37 -2.33
CA TRP A 49 14.68 13.29 -3.54
C TRP A 49 13.62 14.41 -3.64
N ASP A 50 13.12 14.89 -2.50
CA ASP A 50 12.09 15.92 -2.38
C ASP A 50 12.63 17.34 -2.60
N LEU A 51 13.91 17.56 -2.26
CA LEU A 51 14.66 18.78 -2.54
C LEU A 51 15.01 18.93 -4.03
N MET A 52 14.82 17.87 -4.84
CA MET A 52 15.10 17.86 -6.28
C MET A 52 13.91 18.28 -7.15
N LYS A 53 12.81 18.75 -6.55
CA LYS A 53 11.70 19.31 -7.32
C LYS A 53 12.19 20.54 -8.09
N PRO A 54 12.00 20.61 -9.42
CA PRO A 54 12.26 21.86 -10.13
C PRO A 54 11.37 22.93 -9.50
N LYS A 55 11.97 24.04 -9.04
CA LYS A 55 11.23 25.27 -8.79
C LYS A 55 10.52 25.64 -10.09
N GLU A 56 9.31 26.18 -10.02
CA GLU A 56 8.50 26.53 -11.20
C GLU A 56 9.34 27.16 -12.32
N GLY A 57 9.27 26.57 -13.51
CA GLY A 57 10.12 26.91 -14.66
C GLY A 57 11.11 25.80 -15.02
N TRP A 58 11.50 25.73 -16.29
CA TRP A 58 12.58 24.85 -16.75
C TRP A 58 13.89 25.33 -16.11
N VAL A 59 14.46 24.54 -15.20
CA VAL A 59 15.76 24.81 -14.58
C VAL A 59 16.75 23.78 -15.12
N PRO A 60 17.92 24.18 -15.68
CA PRO A 60 18.95 23.25 -16.09
C PRO A 60 19.34 22.33 -14.92
N THR A 61 19.50 21.05 -15.22
CA THR A 61 19.74 19.91 -14.30
C THR A 61 20.90 20.09 -13.31
N HIS A 62 21.72 21.12 -13.47
CA HIS A 62 22.89 21.43 -12.64
C HIS A 62 22.60 22.41 -11.49
N ALA A 63 21.39 22.99 -11.41
CA ALA A 63 21.06 24.06 -10.46
C ALA A 63 20.36 23.61 -9.16
N LEU A 64 20.29 22.29 -8.89
CA LEU A 64 19.72 21.76 -7.65
C LEU A 64 20.73 21.86 -6.49
N LEU A 65 20.91 23.07 -6.00
CA LEU A 65 21.63 23.38 -4.76
C LEU A 65 20.92 22.73 -3.57
N SER A 66 21.46 21.61 -3.06
CA SER A 66 21.41 21.17 -1.64
C SER A 66 21.68 19.68 -1.41
N CYS A 67 21.73 18.81 -2.44
CA CYS A 67 22.09 17.42 -2.20
C CYS A 67 23.61 17.30 -1.97
N PRO A 68 24.08 16.70 -0.85
CA PRO A 68 25.51 16.62 -0.50
C PRO A 68 26.33 15.71 -1.42
N TYR A 69 25.71 15.14 -2.46
CA TYR A 69 26.36 14.32 -3.47
C TYR A 69 26.56 15.17 -4.73
N GLU A 70 27.64 15.95 -4.75
CA GLU A 70 27.95 16.98 -5.77
C GLU A 70 28.08 16.43 -7.22
N SER A 71 28.16 15.11 -7.42
CA SER A 71 28.41 14.50 -8.73
C SER A 71 27.21 13.77 -9.37
N LEU A 72 26.04 13.70 -8.74
CA LEU A 72 24.88 12.98 -9.31
C LEU A 72 23.97 13.94 -10.10
N THR A 73 24.04 13.87 -11.43
CA THR A 73 23.01 14.47 -12.31
C THR A 73 21.75 13.62 -12.22
N ILE A 74 20.77 14.07 -11.44
CA ILE A 74 19.52 13.34 -11.22
C ILE A 74 18.39 14.09 -11.91
N HIS A 75 17.58 13.37 -12.67
CA HIS A 75 16.42 13.96 -13.33
C HIS A 75 15.16 13.73 -12.51
N SER A 76 14.41 14.80 -12.23
CA SER A 76 13.17 14.75 -11.45
C SER A 76 12.12 13.79 -12.03
N TRP A 77 12.09 13.61 -13.36
CA TRP A 77 11.15 12.70 -14.03
C TRP A 77 11.33 11.23 -13.61
N ILE A 78 12.53 10.82 -13.16
CA ILE A 78 12.79 9.45 -12.68
C ILE A 78 12.02 9.16 -11.38
N TYR A 79 11.68 10.20 -10.59
CA TYR A 79 10.90 10.08 -9.36
C TYR A 79 9.42 10.42 -9.52
N THR A 80 8.94 10.51 -10.76
CA THR A 80 7.50 10.72 -11.02
C THR A 80 6.73 9.48 -10.57
N LEU A 81 5.77 9.67 -9.67
CA LEU A 81 4.92 8.59 -9.20
C LEU A 81 3.87 8.23 -10.26
N PHE A 82 4.01 7.05 -10.85
CA PHE A 82 2.97 6.46 -11.69
C PHE A 82 2.11 5.52 -10.85
N ILE A 83 0.87 5.93 -10.58
CA ILE A 83 -0.11 5.09 -9.89
C ILE A 83 -0.95 4.38 -10.94
N ALA A 84 -0.78 3.06 -11.06
CA ALA A 84 -1.66 2.21 -11.83
C ALA A 84 -2.52 1.38 -10.86
N ILE A 85 -3.84 1.58 -10.90
CA ILE A 85 -4.78 0.80 -10.11
C ILE A 85 -5.38 -0.24 -11.06
N ASP A 86 -5.02 -1.51 -10.87
CA ASP A 86 -5.68 -2.60 -11.57
C ASP A 86 -7.09 -2.77 -10.99
N ALA A 87 -8.09 -2.25 -11.71
CA ALA A 87 -9.49 -2.37 -11.35
C ALA A 87 -10.13 -3.68 -11.84
N ASN A 88 -9.34 -4.74 -12.04
CA ASN A 88 -9.84 -6.06 -12.43
C ASN A 88 -10.50 -6.81 -11.25
N PHE A 89 -11.33 -6.10 -10.50
CA PHE A 89 -12.22 -6.70 -9.53
C PHE A 89 -13.33 -7.42 -10.30
N ARG A 90 -13.49 -8.72 -10.05
CA ARG A 90 -14.67 -9.47 -10.48
C ARG A 90 -15.88 -9.03 -9.65
N LEU A 91 -16.32 -7.77 -9.79
CA LEU A 91 -17.39 -7.12 -9.03
C LEU A 91 -18.68 -7.95 -9.03
N LYS A 92 -18.95 -8.68 -10.11
CA LYS A 92 -20.07 -9.63 -10.19
C LYS A 92 -20.10 -10.66 -9.05
N ARG A 93 -18.94 -11.04 -8.49
CA ARG A 93 -18.87 -11.96 -7.35
C ARG A 93 -19.21 -11.29 -6.01
N LYS A 94 -19.09 -9.96 -5.90
CA LYS A 94 -19.47 -9.21 -4.69
C LYS A 94 -20.97 -9.31 -4.42
N THR A 95 -21.79 -9.45 -5.46
CA THR A 95 -23.25 -9.60 -5.33
C THR A 95 -23.67 -11.04 -5.03
N VAL A 96 -22.79 -12.03 -5.28
CA VAL A 96 -23.13 -13.46 -5.21
C VAL A 96 -22.79 -14.09 -3.85
N SER A 97 -21.88 -13.48 -3.08
CA SER A 97 -21.42 -14.03 -1.80
C SER A 97 -21.66 -13.07 -0.64
N SER A 98 -21.71 -13.61 0.58
CA SER A 98 -21.81 -12.87 1.83
C SER A 98 -20.81 -13.43 2.84
N ASN A 99 -20.46 -12.65 3.86
CA ASN A 99 -19.56 -13.12 4.93
C ASN A 99 -20.14 -14.29 5.73
N GLN A 100 -21.48 -14.45 5.74
CA GLN A 100 -22.14 -15.63 6.31
C GLN A 100 -21.97 -16.88 5.45
N ALA A 101 -21.96 -16.73 4.13
CA ALA A 101 -21.81 -17.85 3.19
C ALA A 101 -20.34 -18.22 2.95
N ASP A 102 -19.45 -17.23 2.92
CA ASP A 102 -18.01 -17.36 2.67
C ASP A 102 -17.24 -16.36 3.57
N PRO A 103 -16.95 -16.74 4.82
CA PRO A 103 -16.31 -15.83 5.77
C PRO A 103 -14.88 -15.50 5.34
N GLY A 104 -14.52 -14.21 5.45
CA GLY A 104 -13.15 -13.78 5.22
C GLY A 104 -12.19 -14.38 6.25
N LEU A 105 -11.13 -15.04 5.79
CA LEU A 105 -10.09 -15.61 6.68
C LEU A 105 -9.07 -14.57 7.18
N ASN A 106 -9.00 -13.41 6.52
CA ASN A 106 -8.06 -12.35 6.87
C ASN A 106 -8.81 -11.20 7.56
N HIS A 107 -8.40 -10.88 8.77
CA HIS A 107 -9.02 -9.84 9.61
C HIS A 107 -8.12 -8.61 9.72
N GLY A 108 -7.65 -8.08 8.59
CA GLY A 108 -6.78 -6.90 8.60
C GLY A 108 -5.28 -7.22 8.64
N TRP A 109 -4.88 -8.49 8.56
CA TRP A 109 -3.48 -8.87 8.71
C TRP A 109 -2.65 -8.57 7.46
N ALA A 110 -3.28 -8.39 6.30
CA ALA A 110 -2.60 -8.17 5.02
C ALA A 110 -2.89 -6.77 4.44
N TYR A 111 -2.96 -6.67 3.12
CA TYR A 111 -3.16 -5.41 2.40
C TYR A 111 -4.58 -4.84 2.52
N PHE A 112 -5.54 -5.62 3.01
CA PHE A 112 -6.91 -5.15 3.24
C PHE A 112 -7.10 -4.92 4.74
N VAL A 113 -7.75 -3.81 5.07
CA VAL A 113 -8.18 -3.45 6.42
C VAL A 113 -9.23 -4.41 6.95
N GLU A 114 -9.37 -4.46 8.28
CA GLU A 114 -10.41 -5.26 8.93
C GLU A 114 -11.82 -4.75 8.55
N GLU A 115 -12.69 -5.68 8.13
CA GLU A 115 -13.98 -5.36 7.50
C GLU A 115 -14.93 -4.60 8.42
N GLY A 116 -15.03 -5.00 9.69
CA GLY A 116 -15.92 -4.38 10.67
C GLY A 116 -15.54 -2.93 10.95
N SER A 117 -14.26 -2.68 11.17
CA SER A 117 -13.67 -1.36 11.39
C SER A 117 -13.86 -0.47 10.16
N TYR A 118 -13.62 -1.03 8.96
CA TYR A 118 -13.86 -0.32 7.71
C TYR A 118 -15.33 0.03 7.49
N LYS A 119 -16.27 -0.88 7.75
CA LYS A 119 -17.71 -0.60 7.65
C LYS A 119 -18.17 0.46 8.63
N LYS A 120 -17.65 0.46 9.86
CA LYS A 120 -17.92 1.53 10.85
C LYS A 120 -17.41 2.87 10.35
N TYR A 121 -16.19 2.91 9.82
CA TYR A 121 -15.62 4.10 9.21
C TYR A 121 -16.50 4.63 8.07
N LEU A 122 -16.92 3.76 7.15
CA LEU A 122 -17.81 4.13 6.05
C LEU A 122 -19.15 4.69 6.53
N ALA A 123 -19.76 4.11 7.57
CA ALA A 123 -21.01 4.61 8.12
C ALA A 123 -20.87 6.02 8.71
N GLN A 124 -19.72 6.32 9.33
CA GLN A 124 -19.43 7.65 9.90
C GLN A 124 -19.19 8.71 8.82
N HIS A 125 -18.66 8.32 7.65
CA HIS A 125 -18.26 9.23 6.59
C HIS A 125 -19.19 9.18 5.36
N ALA A 126 -20.34 8.48 5.46
CA ALA A 126 -21.24 8.28 4.34
C ALA A 126 -21.81 9.59 3.75
N SER A 127 -21.88 10.66 4.55
CA SER A 127 -22.35 11.98 4.13
C SER A 127 -21.23 12.93 3.67
N VAL A 128 -19.96 12.53 3.80
CA VAL A 128 -18.83 13.35 3.35
C VAL A 128 -18.82 13.30 1.82
N LEU A 129 -18.92 14.47 1.18
CA LEU A 129 -18.80 14.57 -0.27
C LEU A 129 -17.40 14.13 -0.66
N GLN A 130 -17.32 13.13 -1.55
CA GLN A 130 -16.07 12.72 -2.15
C GLN A 130 -15.52 13.89 -2.97
N GLU A 131 -14.26 14.27 -2.72
CA GLU A 131 -13.57 15.24 -3.57
C GLU A 131 -13.60 14.74 -5.01
N VAL A 132 -14.09 15.60 -5.90
CA VAL A 132 -14.09 15.33 -7.33
C VAL A 132 -12.70 15.68 -7.84
N SER A 133 -12.09 14.77 -8.59
CA SER A 133 -10.83 15.08 -9.27
C SER A 133 -11.06 16.22 -10.26
N ASP A 134 -10.31 17.32 -10.10
CA ASP A 134 -10.27 18.43 -11.07
C ASP A 134 -9.67 18.00 -12.43
#